data_AF-A0A7C7RVD7-F1
#
_entry.id   AF-A0A7C7RVD7-F1
#
_cell.length_a   1.000
_cell.length_b   1.000
_cell.length_c   1.000
_cell.angle_alpha   90.00
_cell.angle_beta   90.00
_cell.angle_gamma   90.00
#
_symmetry.space_group_name_H-M   'P 1'
#
loop_
_entity.id
_entity.type
_entity.pdbx_description
1 polymer ?
#
loop_
_entity_poly.entity_id
_entity_poly.type
_entity_poly.pdbx_seq_one_letter_code
_entity_poly.pdbx_strand_id
1 'polypeptide(L)'
;MKNDKGRMDPGNLRFHLREKVPTTHVGVRVRVCGKKRIDGVVLKIDGQPARNLTDPDGDRAYEVKFAATAQDIRNMRGKKVQLCVTSGGIQQCTDGQVTIDPEGWVFDLVNSTLGEGARMAALQSQPQSPGRPFVLWDAAAYGQVNPQQTGPDGHFAFFTPPGTYRLQVTKVGYQPYLSPDLT
;
A
#
# COMPACT_ATOMS: atom_id res chain seq x y z
N MET A 1 10.60 6.55 -5.53
CA MET A 1 11.27 7.28 -6.64
C MET A 1 12.66 6.67 -6.84
N LYS A 2 13.23 6.75 -8.05
CA LYS A 2 14.59 6.25 -8.35
C LYS A 2 15.58 7.39 -8.15
N ASN A 3 16.78 7.11 -7.67
CA ASN A 3 17.88 8.08 -7.71
C ASN A 3 18.49 8.22 -9.11
N ASP A 4 19.40 9.17 -9.25
CA ASP A 4 20.13 9.54 -10.47
C ASP A 4 20.96 8.39 -11.08
N LYS A 5 21.09 7.26 -10.37
CA LYS A 5 21.73 6.03 -10.86
C LYS A 5 20.71 4.98 -11.33
N GLY A 6 19.42 5.35 -11.42
CA GLY A 6 18.33 4.46 -11.81
C GLY A 6 18.02 3.36 -10.80
N ARG A 7 18.62 3.41 -9.60
CA ARG A 7 18.33 2.48 -8.50
C ARG A 7 17.08 2.97 -7.77
N MET A 8 16.20 2.07 -7.37
CA MET A 8 15.21 2.41 -6.35
C MET A 8 15.96 2.84 -5.09
N ASP A 9 15.57 3.96 -4.50
CA ASP A 9 16.19 4.35 -3.22
C ASP A 9 15.95 3.27 -2.17
N PRO A 10 16.98 2.91 -1.38
CA PRO A 10 16.92 1.82 -0.41
C PRO A 10 15.80 1.89 0.64
N GLY A 11 15.09 3.03 0.75
CA GLY A 11 13.94 3.23 1.64
C GLY A 11 12.59 3.47 0.95
N ASN A 12 12.50 3.32 -0.38
CA ASN A 12 11.33 3.76 -1.16
C ASN A 12 10.51 2.62 -1.81
N LEU A 13 10.83 1.36 -1.51
CA LEU A 13 10.02 0.23 -1.97
C LEU A 13 8.80 0.07 -1.06
N ARG A 14 7.61 0.41 -1.58
CA ARG A 14 6.33 0.22 -0.86
C ARG A 14 5.51 -0.83 -1.57
N PHE A 15 5.09 -1.85 -0.82
CA PHE A 15 4.18 -2.88 -1.28
C PHE A 15 2.80 -2.59 -0.72
N HIS A 16 1.85 -2.36 -1.61
CA HIS A 16 0.46 -2.15 -1.26
C HIS A 16 -0.26 -3.50 -1.40
N LEU A 17 -0.84 -3.98 -0.31
CA LEU A 17 -1.66 -5.18 -0.32
C LEU A 17 -3.13 -4.76 -0.25
N ARG A 18 -3.93 -5.26 -1.19
CA ARG A 18 -5.38 -5.13 -1.17
C ARG A 18 -5.99 -6.31 -0.45
N GLU A 19 -6.92 -6.06 0.46
CA GLU A 19 -7.73 -7.11 1.06
C GLU A 19 -9.04 -7.21 0.25
N LYS A 20 -9.08 -8.08 -0.75
CA LYS A 20 -10.34 -8.48 -1.38
C LYS A 20 -10.63 -9.95 -1.03
N VAL A 21 -11.76 -10.13 -0.35
CA VAL A 21 -12.55 -11.36 -0.05
C VAL A 21 -12.11 -12.66 -0.78
N PRO A 22 -12.38 -13.83 -0.20
CA PRO A 22 -11.64 -14.48 0.89
C PRO A 22 -10.24 -14.99 0.49
N THR A 23 -9.87 -14.92 -0.80
CA THR A 23 -8.53 -15.22 -1.33
C THR A 23 -8.10 -14.09 -2.25
N THR A 24 -7.24 -13.21 -1.75
CA THR A 24 -6.67 -12.15 -2.58
C THR A 24 -5.46 -12.71 -3.31
N HIS A 25 -5.40 -12.53 -4.63
CA HIS A 25 -4.16 -12.74 -5.37
C HIS A 25 -3.30 -11.49 -5.23
N VAL A 26 -2.14 -11.63 -4.59
CA VAL A 26 -1.14 -10.58 -4.49
C VAL A 26 -0.27 -10.64 -5.74
N GLY A 27 -0.32 -9.59 -6.55
CA GLY A 27 0.55 -9.40 -7.71
C GLY A 27 1.67 -8.43 -7.40
N VAL A 28 2.91 -8.84 -7.66
CA VAL A 28 4.09 -7.98 -7.59
C VAL A 28 4.73 -7.93 -8.96
N ARG A 29 4.98 -6.71 -9.47
CA ARG A 29 5.74 -6.45 -10.68
C ARG A 29 6.87 -5.47 -10.39
N VAL A 30 8.10 -5.82 -10.77
CA VAL A 30 9.29 -4.98 -10.58
C VAL A 30 10.07 -4.91 -11.88
N ARG A 31 10.36 -3.68 -12.33
CA ARG A 31 11.27 -3.46 -13.46
C ARG A 31 12.71 -3.31 -12.99
N VAL A 32 13.59 -4.24 -13.38
CA VAL A 32 15.01 -4.18 -13.08
C VAL A 32 15.73 -3.39 -14.17
N CYS A 33 16.48 -2.36 -13.77
CA CYS A 33 17.20 -1.48 -14.69
C CYS A 33 18.66 -1.93 -14.86
N GLY A 34 19.27 -1.55 -15.99
CA GLY A 34 20.68 -1.81 -16.28
C GLY A 34 20.88 -2.81 -17.42
N LYS A 35 22.13 -2.99 -17.86
CA LYS A 35 22.48 -3.84 -19.02
C LYS A 35 22.95 -5.25 -18.64
N LYS A 36 23.26 -5.50 -17.35
CA LYS A 36 23.76 -6.80 -16.90
C LYS A 36 22.69 -7.90 -17.03
N ARG A 37 23.14 -9.14 -17.20
CA ARG A 37 22.28 -10.34 -17.09
C ARG A 37 21.76 -10.44 -15.67
N ILE A 38 20.49 -10.79 -15.53
CA ILE A 38 19.87 -11.06 -14.23
C ILE A 38 19.69 -12.56 -14.10
N ASP A 39 20.23 -13.13 -13.03
CA ASP A 39 20.18 -14.57 -12.76
C ASP A 39 18.99 -14.94 -11.88
N GLY A 40 18.45 -13.98 -11.12
CA GLY A 40 17.26 -14.19 -10.32
C GLY A 40 16.76 -12.92 -9.66
N VAL A 41 15.44 -12.87 -9.43
CA VAL A 41 14.79 -11.82 -8.65
C VAL A 41 13.90 -12.49 -7.61
N VAL A 42 14.07 -12.11 -6.34
CA VAL A 42 13.40 -12.73 -5.20
C VAL A 42 12.73 -11.68 -4.33
N LEU A 43 11.46 -11.87 -4.04
CA LEU A 43 10.70 -11.16 -3.03
C LEU A 43 10.77 -11.92 -1.71
N LYS A 44 11.12 -11.22 -0.63
CA LYS A 44 11.09 -11.73 0.74
C LYS A 44 10.20 -10.83 1.58
N ILE A 45 9.27 -11.41 2.32
CA ILE A 45 8.47 -10.71 3.32
C ILE A 45 8.75 -11.42 4.64
N ASP A 46 9.09 -10.69 5.70
CA ASP A 46 9.46 -11.30 6.97
C ASP A 46 8.35 -12.22 7.50
N GLY A 47 8.71 -13.47 7.81
CA GLY A 47 7.78 -14.49 8.27
C GLY A 47 6.97 -15.17 7.16
N GLN A 48 7.26 -14.89 5.88
CA GLN A 48 6.64 -15.54 4.73
C GLN A 48 7.69 -16.28 3.88
N PRO A 49 7.29 -17.33 3.12
CA PRO A 49 8.19 -17.97 2.18
C PRO A 49 8.65 -17.00 1.09
N ALA A 50 9.94 -17.06 0.75
CA ALA A 50 10.49 -16.29 -0.36
C ALA A 50 9.83 -16.69 -1.68
N ARG A 51 9.65 -15.70 -2.56
CA ARG A 51 9.01 -15.87 -3.87
C ARG A 51 9.97 -15.46 -4.98
N ASN A 52 10.17 -16.34 -5.95
CA ASN A 52 10.92 -16.02 -7.16
C ASN A 52 9.99 -15.27 -8.12
N LEU A 53 10.48 -14.18 -8.70
CA LEU A 53 9.80 -13.45 -9.75
C LEU A 53 10.35 -13.90 -11.11
N THR A 54 9.49 -13.97 -12.12
CA THR A 54 9.84 -14.39 -13.47
C THR A 54 9.65 -13.25 -14.46
N ASP A 55 10.42 -13.24 -15.54
CA ASP A 55 10.33 -12.28 -16.64
C ASP A 55 10.03 -13.08 -17.93
N PRO A 56 8.74 -13.38 -18.20
CA PRO A 56 8.37 -14.30 -19.28
C PRO A 56 8.60 -13.75 -20.68
N ASP A 57 8.55 -12.43 -20.85
CA ASP A 57 8.67 -11.75 -22.15
C ASP A 57 10.06 -11.13 -22.38
N GLY A 58 10.94 -11.18 -21.39
CA GLY A 58 12.31 -10.67 -21.48
C GLY A 58 12.39 -9.14 -21.46
N ASP A 59 11.31 -8.45 -21.07
CA ASP A 59 11.22 -6.99 -21.05
C ASP A 59 11.84 -6.35 -19.78
N ARG A 60 12.46 -7.20 -18.94
CA ARG A 60 13.05 -6.90 -17.62
C ARG A 60 12.03 -6.50 -16.56
N ALA A 61 10.74 -6.79 -16.77
CA ALA A 61 9.73 -6.71 -15.75
C ALA A 61 9.49 -8.09 -15.14
N TYR A 62 9.98 -8.25 -13.92
CA TYR A 62 9.86 -9.47 -13.14
C TYR A 62 8.55 -9.44 -12.36
N GLU A 63 7.79 -10.53 -12.45
CA GLU A 63 6.47 -10.65 -11.87
C GLU A 63 6.32 -11.91 -11.01
N VAL A 64 5.48 -11.81 -9.97
CA VAL A 64 4.96 -12.98 -9.26
C VAL A 64 3.52 -12.72 -8.84
N LYS A 65 2.70 -13.76 -8.90
CA LYS A 65 1.36 -13.78 -8.31
C LYS A 65 1.27 -14.91 -7.31
N PHE A 66 0.75 -14.65 -6.12
CA PHE A 66 0.51 -15.68 -5.13
C PHE A 66 -0.81 -15.46 -4.39
N ALA A 67 -1.45 -16.54 -3.99
CA ALA A 67 -2.63 -16.48 -3.15
C ALA A 67 -2.24 -16.09 -1.72
N ALA A 68 -3.00 -15.17 -1.12
CA ALA A 68 -2.92 -14.81 0.28
C ALA A 68 -4.33 -14.79 0.87
N THR A 69 -4.50 -15.42 2.03
CA THR A 69 -5.73 -15.29 2.82
C THR A 69 -5.77 -13.92 3.51
N ALA A 70 -6.94 -13.52 4.01
CA ALA A 70 -7.06 -12.35 4.88
C ALA A 70 -6.12 -12.42 6.10
N GLN A 71 -5.90 -13.63 6.65
CA GLN A 71 -4.96 -13.81 7.76
C GLN A 71 -3.51 -13.65 7.33
N ASP A 72 -3.13 -14.13 6.14
CA ASP A 72 -1.78 -13.94 5.60
C ASP A 72 -1.51 -12.45 5.39
N ILE A 73 -2.47 -11.71 4.83
CA ILE A 73 -2.37 -10.26 4.65
C ILE A 73 -2.17 -9.58 6.01
N ARG A 74 -2.98 -9.92 7.02
CA ARG A 74 -2.80 -9.42 8.39
C ARG A 74 -1.42 -9.72 8.96
N ASN A 75 -0.91 -10.94 8.74
CA ASN A 75 0.42 -11.34 9.21
C ASN A 75 1.56 -10.62 8.47
N MET A 76 1.33 -10.17 7.25
CA MET A 76 2.28 -9.39 6.44
C MET A 76 2.28 -7.90 6.79
N ARG A 77 1.24 -7.36 7.43
CA ARG A 77 1.15 -5.93 7.78
C ARG A 77 2.35 -5.50 8.63
N GLY A 78 3.00 -4.41 8.23
CA GLY A 78 4.17 -3.87 8.95
C GLY A 78 5.43 -4.72 8.87
N LYS A 79 5.41 -5.85 8.15
CA LYS A 79 6.60 -6.66 7.95
C LYS A 79 7.56 -5.95 7.01
N LYS A 80 8.86 -6.18 7.25
CA LYS A 80 9.90 -5.78 6.32
C LYS A 80 9.71 -6.57 5.03
N VAL A 81 9.85 -5.87 3.91
CA VAL A 81 9.91 -6.48 2.59
C VAL A 81 11.30 -6.25 2.04
N GLN A 82 11.87 -7.26 1.41
CA GLN A 82 13.12 -7.15 0.68
C GLN A 82 12.91 -7.64 -0.74
N LEU A 83 13.39 -6.84 -1.70
CA LEU A 83 13.55 -7.28 -3.07
C LEU A 83 15.04 -7.50 -3.32
N CYS A 84 15.41 -8.71 -3.67
CA CYS A 84 16.78 -9.08 -3.96
C CYS A 84 16.95 -9.46 -5.43
N VAL A 85 17.94 -8.86 -6.09
CA VAL A 85 18.33 -9.14 -7.47
C VAL A 85 19.71 -9.78 -7.47
N THR A 86 19.84 -10.92 -8.16
CA THR A 86 21.12 -11.62 -8.35
C THR A 86 21.59 -11.45 -9.79
N SER A 87 22.86 -11.06 -9.96
CA SER A 87 23.51 -10.86 -11.26
C SER A 87 24.99 -11.23 -11.19
N GLY A 88 25.44 -12.16 -12.03
CA GLY A 88 26.80 -12.68 -12.02
C GLY A 88 27.21 -13.29 -10.67
N GLY A 89 26.27 -13.94 -9.98
CA GLY A 89 26.48 -14.49 -8.63
C GLY A 89 26.48 -13.47 -7.48
N ILE A 90 26.34 -12.16 -7.76
CA ILE A 90 26.25 -11.12 -6.74
C ILE A 90 24.78 -10.80 -6.48
N GLN A 91 24.35 -10.89 -5.22
CA GLN A 91 23.01 -10.49 -4.77
C GLN A 91 23.03 -9.07 -4.22
N GLN A 92 22.02 -8.28 -4.58
CA GLN A 92 21.78 -6.94 -4.06
C GLN A 92 20.33 -6.85 -3.61
N CYS A 93 20.09 -6.40 -2.37
CA CYS A 93 18.75 -6.29 -1.80
C CYS A 93 18.38 -4.83 -1.54
N THR A 94 17.09 -4.52 -1.71
CA THR A 94 16.46 -3.23 -1.36
C THR A 94 15.37 -3.51 -0.35
N ASP A 95 15.32 -2.70 0.69
CA ASP A 95 14.35 -2.85 1.77
C ASP A 95 13.10 -1.99 1.54
N GLY A 96 12.00 -2.41 2.14
CA GLY A 96 10.70 -1.79 2.07
C GLY A 96 9.80 -2.23 3.21
N GLN A 97 8.58 -1.73 3.24
CA GLN A 97 7.57 -2.11 4.22
C GLN A 97 6.23 -2.39 3.55
N VAL A 98 5.47 -3.32 4.14
CA VAL A 98 4.06 -3.54 3.79
C VAL A 98 3.21 -2.46 4.44
N THR A 99 2.53 -1.65 3.62
CA THR A 99 1.55 -0.65 4.07
C THR A 99 0.13 -1.17 3.87
N ILE A 100 -0.80 -0.71 4.72
CA ILE A 100 -2.23 -0.97 4.56
C ILE A 100 -2.80 0.08 3.60
N ASP A 101 -3.74 -0.33 2.76
CA ASP A 101 -4.46 0.56 1.85
C ASP A 101 -5.93 0.68 2.28
N PRO A 102 -6.30 1.61 3.20
CA PRO A 102 -7.71 2.03 3.29
C PRO A 102 -8.11 2.75 2.00
N GLU A 103 -8.54 1.98 1.02
CA GLU A 103 -9.17 2.45 -0.21
C GLU A 103 -10.69 2.22 -0.19
N GLY A 104 -11.41 3.02 -0.96
CA GLY A 104 -12.85 2.86 -1.10
C GLY A 104 -13.48 3.89 -2.01
N TRP A 105 -14.81 3.89 -2.00
CA TRP A 105 -15.65 4.81 -2.75
C TRP A 105 -16.59 5.54 -1.81
N VAL A 106 -16.72 6.84 -2.00
CA VAL A 106 -17.78 7.64 -1.40
C VAL A 106 -18.97 7.65 -2.36
N PHE A 107 -20.16 7.42 -1.83
CA PHE A 107 -21.40 7.51 -2.58
C PHE A 107 -22.51 8.13 -1.73
N ASP A 108 -23.46 8.76 -2.41
CA ASP A 108 -24.70 9.25 -1.83
C ASP A 108 -25.61 8.06 -1.51
N LEU A 109 -26.02 7.87 -0.25
CA LEU A 109 -26.89 6.77 0.14
C LEU A 109 -28.31 6.88 -0.43
N VAL A 110 -28.79 8.09 -0.71
CA VAL A 110 -30.15 8.34 -1.22
C VAL A 110 -30.19 8.11 -2.73
N ASN A 111 -29.19 8.63 -3.44
CA ASN A 111 -29.18 8.62 -4.91
C ASN A 111 -28.25 7.54 -5.50
N SER A 112 -27.46 6.86 -4.68
CA SER A 112 -26.43 5.89 -5.09
C SER A 112 -25.41 6.43 -6.09
N THR A 113 -25.24 7.76 -6.15
CA THR A 113 -24.30 8.43 -7.04
C THR A 113 -22.94 8.59 -6.39
N LEU A 114 -21.86 8.46 -7.17
CA LEU A 114 -20.50 8.64 -6.69
C LEU A 114 -20.28 10.06 -6.15
N GLY A 115 -19.65 10.14 -4.99
CA GLY A 115 -19.52 11.37 -4.23
C GLY A 115 -18.33 12.19 -4.70
N GLU A 116 -18.43 12.85 -5.85
CA GLU A 116 -17.42 13.85 -6.27
C GLU A 116 -17.34 14.99 -5.25
N GLY A 117 -16.12 15.48 -4.99
CA GLY A 117 -15.86 16.65 -4.15
C GLY A 117 -16.00 16.42 -2.65
N ALA A 118 -16.19 15.18 -2.20
CA ALA A 118 -16.19 14.83 -0.78
C ALA A 118 -14.77 14.93 -0.20
N ARG A 119 -14.65 15.51 0.99
CA ARG A 119 -13.39 15.61 1.74
C ARG A 119 -13.22 14.38 2.62
N MET A 120 -12.19 13.59 2.34
CA MET A 120 -11.82 12.36 3.02
C MET A 120 -10.63 12.58 3.94
N ALA A 121 -10.80 12.36 5.23
CA ALA A 121 -9.71 12.44 6.21
C ALA A 121 -9.46 11.08 6.86
N ALA A 122 -8.21 10.62 6.84
CA ALA A 122 -7.76 9.51 7.65
C ALA A 122 -7.32 10.01 9.04
N LEU A 123 -7.93 9.48 10.09
CA LEU A 123 -7.59 9.77 11.48
C LEU A 123 -6.87 8.56 12.08
N GLN A 124 -5.74 8.76 12.75
CA GLN A 124 -4.98 7.72 13.43
C GLN A 124 -5.23 7.76 14.94
N SER A 125 -5.43 6.59 15.55
CA SER A 125 -5.49 6.46 17.00
C SER A 125 -4.13 6.78 17.63
N GLN A 126 -4.16 7.51 18.74
CA GLN A 126 -3.01 7.81 19.58
C GLN A 126 -3.11 6.99 20.88
N PRO A 127 -2.81 5.67 20.86
CA PRO A 127 -3.06 4.80 22.00
C PRO A 127 -2.24 5.15 23.24
N GLN A 128 -1.11 5.84 23.06
CA GLN A 128 -0.22 6.31 24.13
C GLN A 128 -0.68 7.64 24.75
N SER A 129 -1.69 8.30 24.18
CA SER A 129 -2.22 9.56 24.70
C SER A 129 -3.44 9.31 25.61
N PRO A 130 -3.61 10.08 26.71
CA PRO A 130 -4.81 10.01 27.55
C PRO A 130 -6.09 10.15 26.72
N GLY A 131 -7.05 9.26 26.94
CA GLY A 131 -8.31 9.23 26.19
C GLY A 131 -8.23 8.61 24.79
N ARG A 132 -7.04 8.16 24.33
CA ARG A 132 -6.82 7.49 23.04
C ARG A 132 -7.46 8.22 21.84
N PRO A 133 -7.19 9.53 21.67
CA PRO A 133 -7.83 10.33 20.64
C PRO A 133 -7.47 9.81 19.25
N PHE A 134 -8.37 10.07 18.30
CA PHE A 134 -8.08 9.98 16.89
C PHE A 134 -7.68 11.37 16.39
N VAL A 135 -6.51 11.48 15.78
CA VAL A 135 -5.96 12.73 15.23
C VAL A 135 -5.71 12.58 13.73
N LEU A 136 -5.63 13.67 13.00
CA LEU A 136 -5.31 13.61 11.57
C LEU A 136 -3.98 12.88 11.35
N TRP A 137 -4.00 11.81 10.54
CA TRP A 137 -2.80 11.06 10.22
C TRP A 137 -1.85 11.92 9.39
N ASP A 138 -0.58 11.99 9.81
CA ASP A 138 0.48 12.73 9.12
C ASP A 138 0.90 12.02 7.82
N ALA A 139 0.09 12.18 6.79
CA ALA A 139 0.33 11.62 5.46
C ALA A 139 1.55 12.25 4.76
N ALA A 140 1.92 13.49 5.12
CA ALA A 140 3.03 14.22 4.51
C ALA A 140 4.37 13.54 4.81
N ALA A 141 4.55 13.00 6.03
CA ALA A 141 5.70 12.16 6.39
C ALA A 141 5.84 10.92 5.48
N TYR A 142 4.77 10.52 4.81
CA TYR A 142 4.73 9.39 3.88
C TYR A 142 4.60 9.84 2.42
N GLY A 143 4.77 11.13 2.09
CA GLY A 143 4.65 11.64 0.71
C GLY A 143 3.23 11.53 0.15
N GLN A 144 2.23 11.61 1.02
CA GLN A 144 0.81 11.55 0.69
C GLN A 144 0.08 12.81 1.16
N VAL A 145 -1.16 12.96 0.70
CA VAL A 145 -2.03 14.08 1.09
C VAL A 145 -3.15 13.57 1.99
N ASN A 146 -3.41 14.28 3.08
CA ASN A 146 -4.54 14.06 3.98
C ASN A 146 -4.96 15.39 4.60
N PRO A 147 -6.23 15.82 4.47
CA PRO A 147 -7.34 15.16 3.78
C PRO A 147 -7.25 15.15 2.25
N GLN A 148 -7.85 14.14 1.60
CA GLN A 148 -8.04 14.05 0.16
C GLN A 148 -9.40 14.61 -0.26
N GLN A 149 -9.55 14.98 -1.52
CA GLN A 149 -10.85 15.28 -2.13
C GLN A 149 -11.13 14.26 -3.23
N THR A 150 -12.31 13.65 -3.21
CA THR A 150 -12.70 12.64 -4.18
C THR A 150 -12.98 13.25 -5.56
N GLY A 151 -12.58 12.56 -6.62
CA GLY A 151 -12.92 12.91 -8.00
C GLY A 151 -14.31 12.41 -8.42
N PRO A 152 -14.65 12.52 -9.72
CA PRO A 152 -15.93 12.05 -10.27
C PRO A 152 -16.24 10.58 -10.00
N ASP A 153 -15.19 9.77 -9.82
CA ASP A 153 -15.31 8.34 -9.49
C ASP A 153 -15.53 8.08 -7.99
N GLY A 154 -15.54 9.10 -7.13
CA GLY A 154 -15.74 8.97 -5.69
C GLY A 154 -14.61 8.24 -4.96
N HIS A 155 -13.49 7.95 -5.63
CA HIS A 155 -12.44 7.08 -5.11
C HIS A 155 -11.50 7.82 -4.16
N PHE A 156 -11.02 7.11 -3.13
CA PHE A 156 -9.93 7.55 -2.25
C PHE A 156 -9.05 6.36 -1.88
N ALA A 157 -7.79 6.63 -1.54
CA ALA A 157 -6.86 5.63 -1.03
C ALA A 157 -5.83 6.27 -0.10
N PHE A 158 -5.61 5.69 1.08
CA PHE A 158 -4.53 6.07 1.98
C PHE A 158 -3.58 4.90 2.13
N PHE A 159 -2.28 5.11 2.00
CA PHE A 159 -1.29 4.05 2.23
C PHE A 159 -0.67 4.25 3.62
N THR A 160 -1.31 3.68 4.64
CA THR A 160 -0.99 3.93 6.03
C THR A 160 0.00 2.89 6.60
N PRO A 161 0.86 3.29 7.55
CA PRO A 161 1.59 2.32 8.37
C PRO A 161 0.61 1.55 9.28
N PRO A 162 1.03 0.41 9.88
CA PRO A 162 0.21 -0.32 10.83
C PRO A 162 -0.32 0.57 11.95
N GLY A 163 -1.60 0.41 12.29
CA GLY A 163 -2.25 1.18 13.34
C GLY A 163 -3.77 1.08 13.23
N THR A 164 -4.46 1.71 14.18
CA THR A 164 -5.93 1.83 14.15
C THR A 164 -6.30 3.19 13.56
N TYR A 165 -7.19 3.18 12.57
CA TYR A 165 -7.63 4.37 11.85
C TYR A 165 -9.15 4.51 11.83
N ARG A 166 -9.62 5.73 11.59
CA ARG A 166 -11.00 6.03 11.19
C ARG A 166 -10.99 6.89 9.94
N LEU A 167 -12.00 6.75 9.10
CA LEU A 167 -12.26 7.63 7.98
C LEU A 167 -13.36 8.60 8.36
N GLN A 168 -13.07 9.90 8.21
CA GLN A 168 -14.06 10.96 8.33
C GLN A 168 -14.35 11.53 6.94
N VAL A 169 -15.64 11.61 6.60
CA VAL A 169 -16.12 12.11 5.31
C VAL A 169 -17.00 13.32 5.55
N THR A 170 -16.72 14.40 4.83
CA THR A 170 -17.51 15.63 4.87
C THR A 170 -17.76 16.15 3.46
N LYS A 171 -18.97 16.64 3.20
CA LYS A 171 -19.34 17.31 1.95
C LYS A 171 -20.44 18.33 2.26
N VAL A 172 -20.37 19.51 1.65
CA VAL A 172 -21.39 20.55 1.85
C VAL A 172 -22.75 20.01 1.39
N GLY A 173 -23.78 20.19 2.22
CA GLY A 173 -25.12 19.66 1.97
C GLY A 173 -25.33 18.20 2.36
N TYR A 174 -24.33 17.53 2.93
CA TYR A 174 -24.41 16.14 3.38
C TYR A 174 -24.17 16.01 4.89
N GLN A 175 -24.74 14.98 5.49
CA GLN A 175 -24.41 14.59 6.86
C GLN A 175 -22.96 14.06 6.92
N PRO A 176 -22.14 14.49 7.89
CA PRO A 176 -20.81 13.91 8.09
C PRO A 176 -20.90 12.41 8.40
N TYR A 177 -19.96 11.64 7.86
CA TYR A 177 -19.82 10.22 8.16
C TYR A 177 -18.49 9.96 8.87
N LEU A 178 -18.51 9.07 9.86
CA LEU A 178 -17.32 8.55 10.54
C LEU A 178 -17.38 7.02 10.51
N SER A 179 -16.33 6.38 10.02
CA SER A 179 -16.25 4.92 9.98
C SER A 179 -16.07 4.32 11.38
N PRO A 180 -16.38 3.02 11.55
CA PRO A 180 -15.81 2.21 12.63
C PRO A 180 -14.28 2.20 12.59
N ASP A 181 -13.67 1.63 13.64
CA ASP A 181 -12.23 1.42 13.71
C ASP A 181 -11.76 0.46 12.60
N LEU A 182 -10.76 0.90 11.84
CA LEU A 182 -10.07 0.15 10.81
C LEU A 182 -8.71 -0.29 11.36
N THR A 183 -8.44 -1.60 11.39
CA THR A 183 -7.20 -2.20 11.93
C THR A 183 -6.56 -3.13 10.94
#